data_AF-A0A8K0M598-F1
#
_entry.id   AF-A0A8K0M598-F1
#
_cell.length_a   1.000
_cell.length_b   1.000
_cell.length_c   1.000
_cell.angle_alpha   90.00
_cell.angle_beta   90.00
_cell.angle_gamma   90.00
#
_symmetry.space_group_name_H-M   'P 1'
#
loop_
_entity.id
_entity.type
_entity.pdbx_description
1 polymer ?
#
loop_
_entity_poly.entity_id
_entity_poly.type
_entity_poly.pdbx_seq_one_letter_code
_entity_poly.pdbx_strand_id
1 'polypeptide(L)'
;MTEGMATGRNWRAGFKIDPFGDIQDAINIRLGGHYIDVGTSAKIGKGLADQSEVRRCRCAENGLVFSDGAEVKADVIVFATGFIGNLRHYVGNIFGGEIAKKSGDCFGINTEGEVLGAFKPLQQPGLWNIGGALGHARYYSRFIALSIKADDNGTPLPVYHDHQYLAH
;
A
#
# COMPACT_ATOMS: atom_id res chain seq x y z
N MET A 1 8.64 -20.02 -25.86
CA MET A 1 9.38 -21.04 -25.11
C MET A 1 9.79 -20.44 -23.76
N THR A 2 8.96 -20.62 -22.73
CA THR A 2 9.32 -20.33 -21.32
C THR A 2 8.45 -21.21 -20.42
N GLU A 3 8.48 -22.52 -20.68
CA GLU A 3 8.21 -23.49 -19.62
C GLU A 3 9.49 -23.61 -18.80
N GLY A 4 9.43 -23.23 -17.52
CA GLY A 4 10.50 -23.52 -16.58
C GLY A 4 11.01 -22.30 -15.82
N MET A 5 10.20 -21.74 -14.93
CA MET A 5 10.68 -21.03 -13.73
C MET A 5 9.54 -20.83 -12.71
N ALA A 6 8.92 -21.92 -12.26
CA ALA A 6 8.07 -21.92 -11.07
C ALA A 6 8.07 -23.30 -10.41
N THR A 7 9.17 -23.68 -9.75
CA THR A 7 9.31 -24.99 -9.07
C THR A 7 8.70 -25.03 -7.66
N GLY A 8 7.84 -24.06 -7.29
CA GLY A 8 7.16 -24.01 -5.98
C GLY A 8 5.78 -24.66 -5.99
N ARG A 9 5.39 -25.36 -4.91
CA ARG A 9 4.07 -26.01 -4.75
C ARG A 9 2.84 -25.10 -4.93
N ASN A 10 3.01 -23.78 -4.89
CA ASN A 10 1.90 -22.83 -4.78
C ASN A 10 1.17 -22.54 -6.11
N TRP A 11 1.82 -22.61 -7.27
CA TRP A 11 1.11 -22.35 -8.55
C TRP A 11 0.02 -23.39 -8.84
N ARG A 12 0.22 -24.63 -8.39
CA ARG A 12 -0.77 -25.71 -8.52
C ARG A 12 -2.04 -25.47 -7.70
N ALA A 13 -1.96 -24.60 -6.69
CA ALA A 13 -3.09 -24.26 -5.84
C ALA A 13 -3.86 -23.02 -6.34
N GLY A 14 -3.53 -22.49 -7.53
CA GLY A 14 -4.24 -21.39 -8.19
C GLY A 14 -3.70 -20.00 -7.89
N PHE A 15 -2.57 -19.86 -7.19
CA PHE A 15 -1.95 -18.55 -6.95
C PHE A 15 -1.53 -17.89 -8.27
N LYS A 16 -1.94 -16.63 -8.47
CA LYS A 16 -1.38 -15.77 -9.52
C LYS A 16 -0.01 -15.30 -9.07
N ILE A 17 1.02 -15.72 -9.78
CA ILE A 17 2.41 -15.34 -9.51
C ILE A 17 2.85 -14.38 -10.60
N ASP A 18 3.36 -13.23 -10.20
CA ASP A 18 4.10 -12.34 -11.08
C ASP A 18 5.60 -12.51 -10.81
N PRO A 19 6.34 -13.25 -11.64
CA PRO A 19 7.78 -13.47 -11.43
C PRO A 19 8.62 -12.22 -11.71
N PHE A 20 8.04 -11.20 -12.35
CA PHE A 20 8.70 -9.93 -12.67
C PHE A 20 8.13 -8.77 -11.86
N GLY A 21 7.29 -9.06 -10.86
CA GLY A 21 6.67 -8.04 -10.02
C GLY A 21 7.71 -7.25 -9.24
N ASP A 22 7.64 -5.92 -9.33
CA ASP A 22 8.49 -5.04 -8.55
C ASP A 22 7.85 -4.77 -7.18
N ILE A 23 8.55 -5.19 -6.13
CA ILE A 23 8.10 -4.97 -4.75
C ILE A 23 8.10 -3.48 -4.38
N GLN A 24 8.96 -2.66 -4.99
CA GLN A 24 8.99 -1.21 -4.76
C GLN A 24 7.76 -0.53 -5.35
N ASP A 25 7.30 -0.94 -6.54
CA ASP A 25 6.03 -0.48 -7.11
C ASP A 25 4.85 -0.87 -6.20
N ALA A 26 4.80 -2.14 -5.79
CA ALA A 26 3.72 -2.64 -4.94
C ALA A 26 3.65 -1.92 -3.58
N ILE A 27 4.80 -1.57 -2.99
CA ILE A 27 4.87 -0.91 -1.68
C ILE A 27 4.69 0.60 -1.79
N ASN A 28 5.35 1.27 -2.74
CA ASN A 28 5.42 2.73 -2.77
C ASN A 28 4.36 3.35 -3.68
N ILE A 29 3.98 2.72 -4.79
CA ILE A 29 3.06 3.30 -5.79
C ILE A 29 1.65 2.76 -5.58
N ARG A 30 1.49 1.44 -5.67
CA ARG A 30 0.18 0.78 -5.52
C ARG A 30 -0.27 0.68 -4.07
N LEU A 31 0.66 0.78 -3.12
CA LEU A 31 0.44 0.69 -1.67
C LEU A 31 -0.35 -0.58 -1.28
N GLY A 32 -0.07 -1.69 -1.96
CA GLY A 32 -0.81 -2.93 -1.82
C GLY A 32 -0.71 -3.81 -3.05
N GLY A 33 -1.70 -4.70 -3.21
CA GLY A 33 -1.79 -5.57 -4.39
C GLY A 33 -0.70 -6.65 -4.48
N HIS A 34 -0.05 -6.93 -3.36
CA HIS A 34 0.88 -8.04 -3.15
C HIS A 34 0.41 -8.87 -1.95
N TYR A 35 0.85 -10.12 -1.89
CA TYR A 35 0.52 -11.04 -0.82
C TYR A 35 1.81 -11.52 -0.13
N ILE A 36 1.89 -11.31 1.18
CA ILE A 36 2.98 -11.82 2.00
C ILE A 36 2.47 -13.06 2.73
N ASP A 37 3.10 -14.21 2.45
CA ASP A 37 2.68 -15.44 3.09
C ASP A 37 3.07 -15.46 4.57
N VAL A 38 2.06 -15.52 5.43
CA VAL A 38 2.19 -15.72 6.87
C VAL A 38 1.63 -17.07 7.32
N GLY A 39 1.43 -18.01 6.39
CA GLY A 39 0.98 -19.38 6.64
C GLY A 39 -0.30 -19.78 5.91
N THR A 40 -0.95 -18.86 5.20
CA THR A 40 -2.21 -19.13 4.48
C THR A 40 -1.97 -19.91 3.19
N SER A 41 -0.82 -19.75 2.51
CA SER A 41 -0.59 -20.49 1.26
C SER A 41 -0.49 -21.99 1.48
N ALA A 42 0.11 -22.40 2.61
CA ALA A 42 0.17 -23.80 3.00
C ALA A 42 -1.22 -24.38 3.32
N LYS A 43 -2.16 -23.56 3.81
CA LYS A 43 -3.55 -23.97 4.05
C LYS A 43 -4.30 -24.16 2.73
N ILE A 44 -4.15 -23.22 1.80
CA ILE A 44 -4.74 -23.32 0.45
C ILE A 44 -4.18 -24.55 -0.28
N GLY A 45 -2.85 -24.76 -0.25
CA GLY A 45 -2.22 -25.94 -0.84
C GLY A 45 -2.62 -27.29 -0.23
N LYS A 46 -3.22 -27.28 0.97
CA LYS A 46 -3.79 -28.47 1.63
C LYS A 46 -5.31 -28.59 1.47
N GLY A 47 -5.96 -27.67 0.75
CA GLY A 47 -7.42 -27.62 0.61
C GLY A 47 -8.16 -27.22 1.90
N LEU A 48 -7.49 -26.55 2.84
CA LEU A 48 -8.09 -26.06 4.08
C LEU A 48 -8.71 -24.66 3.93
N ALA A 49 -8.49 -24.01 2.79
CA ALA A 49 -9.07 -22.72 2.43
C ALA A 49 -9.10 -22.62 0.90
N ASP A 50 -10.15 -22.00 0.38
CA ASP A 50 -10.35 -21.77 -1.04
C ASP A 50 -10.09 -20.31 -1.41
N GLN A 51 -9.82 -20.08 -2.70
CA GLN A 51 -9.69 -18.75 -3.27
C GLN A 51 -10.58 -18.62 -4.51
N SER A 52 -11.13 -17.44 -4.75
CA SER A 52 -11.93 -17.12 -5.93
C SER A 52 -11.33 -15.93 -6.66
N GLU A 53 -11.28 -16.01 -7.99
CA GLU A 53 -10.85 -14.91 -8.86
C GLU A 53 -12.01 -13.94 -9.19
N VAL A 54 -13.24 -14.30 -8.80
CA VAL A 54 -14.43 -13.52 -9.12
C VAL A 54 -14.53 -12.31 -8.19
N ARG A 55 -14.18 -11.14 -8.73
CA ARG A 55 -14.08 -9.90 -7.95
C ARG A 55 -15.41 -9.27 -7.54
N ARG A 56 -16.49 -9.60 -8.26
CA ARG A 56 -17.82 -9.04 -8.01
C ARG A 56 -18.68 -10.06 -7.30
N CYS A 57 -19.16 -9.70 -6.11
CA CYS A 57 -20.12 -10.48 -5.35
C CYS A 57 -21.15 -9.53 -4.70
N ARG A 58 -22.27 -10.12 -4.25
CA ARG A 58 -23.24 -9.45 -3.38
C ARG A 58 -23.46 -10.28 -2.12
N CYS A 59 -23.79 -9.61 -1.03
CA CYS A 59 -24.28 -10.30 0.16
C CYS A 59 -25.68 -10.87 -0.11
N ALA A 60 -25.88 -12.11 0.32
CA ALA A 60 -27.18 -12.75 0.44
C ALA A 60 -27.43 -13.04 1.92
N GLU A 61 -28.68 -13.41 2.26
CA GLU A 61 -29.08 -13.67 3.64
C GLU A 61 -28.17 -14.67 4.38
N ASN A 62 -27.67 -15.68 3.66
CA ASN A 62 -26.86 -16.77 4.22
C ASN A 62 -25.42 -16.84 3.68
N GLY A 63 -24.90 -15.76 3.08
CA GLY A 63 -23.53 -15.73 2.55
C GLY A 63 -23.29 -14.79 1.38
N LEU A 64 -22.52 -15.23 0.39
CA LEU A 64 -22.12 -14.46 -0.79
C LEU A 64 -22.56 -15.13 -2.09
N VAL A 65 -23.01 -14.31 -3.03
CA VAL A 65 -23.27 -14.73 -4.41
C VAL A 65 -22.32 -13.99 -5.35
N PHE A 66 -21.48 -14.75 -6.04
CA PHE A 66 -20.51 -14.25 -7.00
C PHE A 66 -21.17 -13.96 -8.36
N SER A 67 -20.53 -13.12 -9.17
CA SER A 67 -21.10 -12.70 -10.47
C SER A 67 -21.13 -13.81 -11.52
N ASP A 68 -20.40 -14.90 -11.31
CA ASP A 68 -20.46 -16.12 -12.13
C ASP A 68 -21.60 -17.07 -11.70
N GLY A 69 -22.36 -16.69 -10.67
CA GLY A 69 -23.46 -17.47 -10.12
C GLY A 69 -23.06 -18.42 -8.98
N ALA A 70 -21.78 -18.53 -8.64
CA ALA A 70 -21.36 -19.34 -7.51
C ALA A 70 -21.88 -18.76 -6.18
N GLU A 71 -22.33 -19.63 -5.28
CA GLU A 71 -22.83 -19.25 -3.96
C GLU A 71 -21.96 -19.88 -2.87
N VAL A 72 -21.54 -19.05 -1.90
CA VAL A 72 -20.77 -19.49 -0.74
C VAL A 72 -21.57 -19.15 0.50
N LYS A 73 -21.99 -20.18 1.23
CA LYS A 73 -22.62 -20.01 2.55
C LYS A 73 -21.57 -19.58 3.56
N ALA A 74 -21.89 -18.58 4.37
CA ALA A 74 -20.98 -18.07 5.39
C ALA A 74 -21.77 -17.50 6.58
N ASP A 75 -21.33 -17.84 7.78
CA ASP A 75 -21.87 -17.26 9.03
C ASP A 75 -21.28 -15.86 9.31
N VAL A 76 -20.08 -15.59 8.80
CA VAL A 76 -19.35 -14.32 8.97
C VAL A 76 -18.71 -13.92 7.65
N ILE A 77 -18.88 -12.65 7.28
CA ILE A 77 -18.24 -12.03 6.12
C ILE A 77 -17.31 -10.92 6.63
N VAL A 78 -16.02 -11.00 6.29
CA VAL A 78 -15.01 -10.01 6.66
C VAL A 78 -14.59 -9.22 5.41
N PHE A 79 -14.80 -7.91 5.44
CA PHE A 79 -14.36 -7.02 4.36
C PHE A 79 -12.90 -6.61 4.56
N ALA A 80 -11.99 -7.32 3.89
CA ALA A 80 -10.57 -6.98 3.81
C ALA A 80 -10.25 -6.17 2.54
N THR A 81 -11.06 -5.17 2.22
CA THR A 81 -11.03 -4.42 0.94
C THR A 81 -9.97 -3.31 0.86
N GLY A 82 -9.07 -3.23 1.83
CA GLY A 82 -7.99 -2.24 1.87
C GLY A 82 -8.41 -0.85 2.36
N PHE A 83 -7.55 0.14 2.10
CA PHE A 83 -7.69 1.53 2.57
C PHE A 83 -7.39 2.51 1.43
N ILE A 84 -7.78 3.77 1.61
CA ILE A 84 -7.31 4.87 0.76
C ILE A 84 -5.84 5.15 1.11
N GLY A 85 -4.94 4.91 0.16
CA GLY A 85 -3.49 4.89 0.39
C GLY A 85 -2.78 6.24 0.47
N ASN A 86 -3.43 7.34 0.11
CA ASN A 86 -2.77 8.65 0.07
C ASN A 86 -3.15 9.51 1.28
N LEU A 87 -2.16 9.84 2.13
CA LEU A 87 -2.34 10.61 3.38
C LEU A 87 -2.93 12.00 3.15
N ARG A 88 -2.81 12.57 1.95
CA ARG A 88 -3.43 13.85 1.58
C ARG A 88 -4.93 13.88 1.85
N HIS A 89 -5.63 12.75 1.71
CA HIS A 89 -7.05 12.66 2.03
C HIS A 89 -7.31 12.90 3.52
N TYR A 90 -6.49 12.31 4.40
CA TYR A 90 -6.60 12.52 5.84
C TYR A 90 -6.24 13.95 6.22
N VAL A 91 -5.20 14.53 5.62
CA VAL A 91 -4.86 15.94 5.80
C VAL A 91 -6.04 16.84 5.41
N GLY A 92 -6.72 16.55 4.31
CA GLY A 92 -7.90 17.30 3.88
C GLY A 92 -9.06 17.22 4.86
N ASN A 93 -9.30 16.04 5.44
CA ASN A 93 -10.35 15.84 6.43
C ASN A 93 -10.07 16.57 7.75
N ILE A 94 -8.80 16.68 8.15
CA ILE A 94 -8.41 17.27 9.45
C ILE A 94 -8.19 18.79 9.34
N PHE A 95 -7.51 19.23 8.28
CA PHE A 95 -6.98 20.59 8.13
C PHE A 95 -7.61 21.37 6.96
N GLY A 96 -8.45 20.73 6.15
CA GLY A 96 -9.12 21.34 5.01
C GLY A 96 -8.34 21.26 3.69
N GLY A 97 -9.03 21.59 2.60
CA GLY A 97 -8.55 21.38 1.23
C GLY A 97 -7.29 22.17 0.87
N GLU A 98 -7.14 23.40 1.38
CA GLU A 98 -5.97 24.24 1.10
C GLU A 98 -4.69 23.65 1.69
N ILE A 99 -4.75 23.14 2.93
CA ILE A 99 -3.61 22.49 3.57
C ILE A 99 -3.30 21.17 2.87
N ALA A 100 -4.32 20.39 2.49
CA ALA A 100 -4.13 19.17 1.72
C ALA A 100 -3.47 19.42 0.35
N LYS A 101 -3.87 20.48 -0.34
CA LYS A 101 -3.29 20.87 -1.63
C LYS A 101 -1.81 21.23 -1.48
N LYS A 102 -1.44 21.99 -0.45
CA LYS A 102 -0.04 22.33 -0.14
C LYS A 102 0.78 21.13 0.32
N SER A 103 0.16 20.19 1.01
CA SER A 103 0.86 18.99 1.51
C SER A 103 1.32 18.06 0.39
N GLY A 104 0.64 18.10 -0.77
CA GLY A 104 0.92 17.23 -1.89
C GLY A 104 0.53 15.78 -1.61
N ASP A 105 0.85 14.91 -2.55
CA ASP A 105 0.61 13.47 -2.40
C ASP A 105 1.69 12.82 -1.52
N CYS A 106 1.29 11.77 -0.81
CA CYS A 106 2.16 11.03 0.09
C CYS A 106 2.22 9.57 -0.36
N PHE A 107 3.44 9.04 -0.44
CA PHE A 107 3.78 7.81 -1.14
C PHE A 107 3.55 7.92 -2.66
N GLY A 108 4.30 7.11 -3.42
CA GLY A 108 4.58 7.25 -4.85
C GLY A 108 6.08 7.44 -5.07
N ILE A 109 6.50 7.49 -6.33
CA ILE A 109 7.92 7.64 -6.71
C ILE A 109 8.06 8.79 -7.72
N ASN A 110 9.05 9.67 -7.54
CA ASN A 110 9.36 10.73 -8.51
C ASN A 110 10.28 10.23 -9.64
N THR A 111 10.60 11.11 -10.60
CA THR A 111 11.52 10.80 -11.72
C THR A 111 12.91 10.30 -11.32
N GLU A 112 13.32 10.48 -10.07
CA GLU A 112 14.64 10.08 -9.56
C GLU A 112 14.60 8.84 -8.67
N GLY A 113 13.42 8.27 -8.42
CA GLY A 113 13.27 7.10 -7.55
C GLY A 113 13.00 7.44 -6.08
N GLU A 114 12.80 8.70 -5.71
CA GLU A 114 12.50 9.10 -4.34
C GLU A 114 11.02 8.98 -3.97
N VAL A 115 10.76 8.59 -2.72
CA VAL A 115 9.39 8.52 -2.19
C VAL A 115 8.80 9.92 -2.02
N LEU A 116 7.56 10.08 -2.50
CA LEU A 116 6.84 11.35 -2.44
C LEU A 116 6.33 11.66 -1.03
N GLY A 117 6.53 12.90 -0.60
CA GLY A 117 5.81 13.50 0.52
C GLY A 117 5.83 12.70 1.83
N ALA A 118 6.84 11.85 2.05
CA ALA A 118 7.01 11.04 3.25
C ALA A 118 8.43 11.22 3.80
N PHE A 119 8.58 11.17 5.12
CA PHE A 119 9.87 11.20 5.82
C PHE A 119 10.70 12.48 5.63
N LYS A 120 10.10 13.56 5.14
CA LYS A 120 10.72 14.88 4.93
C LYS A 120 9.71 16.02 5.16
N PRO A 121 10.17 17.27 5.37
CA PRO A 121 9.27 18.42 5.44
C PRO A 121 8.42 18.53 4.17
N LEU A 122 7.14 18.85 4.34
CA LEU A 122 6.24 19.12 3.22
C LEU A 122 6.31 20.60 2.80
N GLN A 123 5.74 20.93 1.64
CA GLN A 123 5.61 22.34 1.23
C GLN A 123 4.66 23.13 2.15
N GLN A 124 3.75 22.44 2.84
CA GLN A 124 3.03 23.00 3.99
C GLN A 124 3.98 23.07 5.19
N PRO A 125 4.32 24.26 5.71
CA PRO A 125 5.21 24.40 6.86
C PRO A 125 4.61 23.75 8.12
N GLY A 126 5.47 23.17 8.96
CA GLY A 126 5.06 22.52 10.20
C GLY A 126 4.39 21.16 10.02
N LEU A 127 4.42 20.56 8.83
CA LEU A 127 3.81 19.27 8.55
C LEU A 127 4.81 18.26 7.96
N TRP A 128 4.73 17.03 8.48
CA TRP A 128 5.48 15.86 8.02
C TRP A 128 4.54 14.68 7.96
N ASN A 129 4.71 13.83 6.94
CA ASN A 129 4.02 12.56 6.86
C ASN A 129 4.97 11.40 7.17
N ILE A 130 4.44 10.40 7.86
CA ILE A 130 5.10 9.13 8.12
C ILE A 130 4.11 8.00 7.84
N GLY A 131 4.60 6.90 7.28
CA GLY A 131 3.78 5.73 7.00
C GLY A 131 4.61 4.49 6.72
N GLY A 132 3.99 3.51 6.07
CA GLY A 132 4.59 2.21 5.79
C GLY A 132 4.52 1.26 7.00
N ALA A 133 5.04 0.05 6.79
CA ALA A 133 5.10 -0.97 7.83
C ALA A 133 6.02 -0.55 9.00
N LEU A 134 5.92 -1.27 10.13
CA LEU A 134 6.65 -0.97 11.37
C LEU A 134 8.16 -0.74 11.17
N GLY A 135 8.80 -1.49 10.27
CA GLY A 135 10.22 -1.30 9.93
C GLY A 135 10.52 0.07 9.32
N HIS A 136 9.73 0.50 8.33
CA HIS A 136 9.87 1.81 7.68
C HIS A 136 9.62 2.93 8.69
N ALA A 137 8.49 2.88 9.39
CA ALA A 137 8.14 3.90 10.37
C ALA A 137 9.20 4.03 11.47
N ARG A 138 9.72 2.90 11.98
CA ARG A 138 10.76 2.90 13.02
C ARG A 138 12.09 3.46 12.51
N TYR A 139 12.50 3.11 11.30
CA TYR A 139 13.75 3.60 10.73
C TYR A 139 13.68 5.11 10.48
N TYR A 140 12.58 5.58 9.88
CA TYR A 140 12.46 6.96 9.44
C TYR A 140 12.02 7.96 10.53
N SER A 141 11.40 7.49 11.62
CA SER A 141 10.93 8.38 12.69
C SER A 141 12.05 9.26 13.27
N ARG A 142 13.27 8.72 13.40
CA ARG A 142 14.43 9.48 13.89
C ARG A 142 14.77 10.65 12.97
N PHE A 143 14.72 10.47 11.65
CA PHE A 143 15.03 11.54 10.70
C PHE A 143 13.97 12.63 10.72
N ILE A 144 12.69 12.25 10.86
CA ILE A 144 11.61 13.24 11.07
C ILE A 144 11.84 14.01 12.37
N ALA A 145 12.14 13.33 13.49
CA ALA A 145 12.39 14.00 14.77
C ALA A 145 13.56 14.99 14.68
N LEU A 146 14.65 14.61 14.02
CA LEU A 146 15.79 15.50 13.78
C LEU A 146 15.42 16.66 12.87
N SER A 147 14.62 16.42 11.82
CA SER A 147 14.12 17.48 10.93
C SER A 147 13.23 18.48 11.67
N ILE A 148 12.33 18.01 12.54
CA ILE A 148 11.48 18.86 13.37
C ILE A 148 12.36 19.68 14.32
N LYS A 149 13.36 19.06 14.95
CA LYS A 149 14.27 19.78 15.85
C LYS A 149 15.10 20.84 15.12
N ALA A 150 15.54 20.53 13.91
CA ALA A 150 16.29 21.45 13.07
C ALA A 150 15.44 22.67 12.69
N ASP A 151 14.16 22.46 12.35
CA ASP A 151 13.19 23.52 12.06
C ASP A 151 12.91 24.40 13.30
N ASP A 152 12.67 23.78 14.46
CA ASP A 152 12.47 24.46 15.76
C ASP A 152 13.68 25.34 16.16
N ASN A 153 14.90 24.90 15.85
CA ASN A 153 16.12 25.66 16.10
C ASN A 153 16.39 26.78 15.07
N GLY A 154 15.54 26.95 14.05
CA GLY A 154 15.76 27.91 12.96
C GLY A 154 16.87 27.49 11.98
N THR A 155 17.24 26.21 11.96
CA THR A 155 18.26 25.64 11.06
C THR A 155 17.64 24.51 10.24
N PRO A 156 16.61 24.75 9.42
CA PRO A 156 15.90 23.70 8.69
C PRO A 156 16.85 22.94 7.77
N LEU A 157 16.65 21.62 7.68
CA LEU A 157 17.40 20.78 6.74
C LEU A 157 17.06 21.18 5.30
N PRO A 158 18.03 21.18 4.37
CA PRO A 158 17.74 21.41 2.97
C PRO A 158 16.80 20.31 2.47
N VAL A 159 15.72 20.72 1.81
CA VAL A 159 14.73 19.81 1.25
C VAL A 159 14.89 19.82 -0.26
N TYR A 160 15.10 18.65 -0.84
CA TYR A 160 15.00 18.48 -2.27
C TYR A 160 13.54 18.67 -2.68
N HIS A 161 13.28 19.52 -3.66
CA HIS A 161 11.92 19.89 -4.10
C HIS A 161 11.61 19.55 -5.56
N ASP A 162 12.61 19.14 -6.34
CA ASP A 162 12.41 18.73 -7.73
C ASP A 162 11.74 17.36 -7.76
N HIS A 163 10.43 17.37 -7.96
CA HIS A 163 9.55 16.21 -7.78
C HIS A 163 8.60 16.09 -8.96
N GLN A 164 9.12 16.10 -10.18
CA GLN A 164 8.27 15.75 -11.31
C GLN A 164 7.75 14.33 -11.08
N TYR A 165 6.43 14.22 -11.05
CA TYR A 165 5.73 12.97 -10.81
C TYR A 165 5.88 12.08 -12.03
N LEU A 166 6.28 10.82 -11.84
CA LEU A 166 6.11 9.80 -12.86
C LEU A 166 4.64 9.35 -12.82
N ALA A 167 3.82 9.89 -13.71
CA ALA A 167 2.52 9.30 -14.00
C ALA A 167 2.77 8.04 -14.84
N HIS A 168 2.63 6.87 -14.21
CA HIS A 168 2.51 5.58 -14.89
C HIS A 168 1.07 5.38 -15.37
#